data_AF-A0A7C0ZJW1-F1
#
_entry.id   AF-A0A7C0ZJW1-F1
#
_cell.length_a   1.000
_cell.length_b   1.000
_cell.length_c   1.000
_cell.angle_alpha   90.00
_cell.angle_beta   90.00
_cell.angle_gamma   90.00
#
_symmetry.space_group_name_H-M   'P 1'
#
loop_
_entity.id
_entity.type
_entity.pdbx_description
1 polymer ?
#
loop_
_entity_poly.entity_id
_entity_poly.type
_entity_poly.pdbx_seq_one_letter_code
_entity_poly.pdbx_strand_id
1 'polypeptide(L)'
;YHRHINSTNDVEVVLNLFAQELATLKVKRLQPEHIFKAVRGVFRQVSGSYSVVGYVAGEGLVAFRDPFGIKPLAFGRRDDGLLPSYAVASETVSLNIMNFSHIEDILPGEVLFIDRNHHLHRRRLLRRPHHPCLFEWVYFARPDSFIDGVNVYSCRVLLGRYLAADISQLNLNIDVVVPVPDSARDAAIEIARRLNLKYREALVKNRYIGRTFIMPSDNSRQMSVRQKLNPIASELKDRRVLLVDDSIVRGNTSRAIVQMVRECGAKKVYFASYSPPLRFPCVYGIDMQTKTEFIAQNATPTQVAKKIGADIVIYQRLENLKKAVHTLNPHLKHFCGACFDGRYPTGDVTPEILEEIERERRLIHEKQLELNI
;
A
#
# COMPACT_ATOMS: atom_id res chain seq x y z
N TYR A 1 33.38 -18.34 9.74
CA TYR A 1 31.95 -18.68 9.81
C TYR A 1 31.33 -18.36 8.46
N HIS A 2 30.88 -19.37 7.72
CA HIS A 2 30.04 -19.17 6.54
C HIS A 2 28.60 -18.95 7.01
N ARG A 3 27.93 -17.91 6.51
CA ARG A 3 26.49 -17.70 6.74
C ARG A 3 25.76 -18.31 5.56
N HIS A 4 24.86 -19.25 5.84
CA HIS A 4 24.00 -19.86 4.84
C HIS A 4 22.60 -19.24 4.96
N ILE A 5 21.98 -18.90 3.83
CA ILE A 5 20.62 -18.37 3.76
C ILE A 5 19.70 -19.56 3.46
N ASN A 6 18.70 -19.78 4.32
CA ASN A 6 17.83 -20.96 4.28
C ASN A 6 16.48 -20.71 3.60
N SER A 7 16.12 -19.46 3.32
CA SER A 7 14.85 -19.08 2.71
C SER A 7 15.05 -18.11 1.54
N THR A 8 13.99 -17.92 0.75
CA THR A 8 13.91 -16.89 -0.29
C THR A 8 13.37 -15.55 0.26
N ASN A 9 13.25 -15.41 1.58
CA ASN A 9 12.76 -14.18 2.21
C ASN A 9 13.92 -13.19 2.40
N ASP A 10 13.79 -12.01 1.80
CA ASP A 10 14.77 -10.93 1.84
C ASP A 10 15.07 -10.44 3.28
N VAL A 11 14.15 -10.60 4.23
CA VAL A 11 14.38 -10.31 5.65
C VAL A 11 15.52 -11.16 6.22
N GLU A 12 15.69 -12.41 5.77
CA GLU A 12 16.81 -13.25 6.22
C GLU A 12 18.17 -12.69 5.77
N VAL A 13 18.21 -12.09 4.57
CA VAL A 13 19.40 -11.41 4.04
C VAL A 13 19.72 -10.20 4.91
N VAL A 14 18.73 -9.35 5.19
CA VAL A 14 18.89 -8.16 6.05
C VAL A 14 19.36 -8.56 7.46
N LEU A 15 18.76 -9.60 8.05
CA LEU A 15 19.15 -10.15 9.34
C LEU A 15 20.61 -10.61 9.34
N ASN A 16 21.02 -11.38 8.32
CA ASN A 16 22.37 -11.91 8.24
C ASN A 16 23.43 -10.82 8.02
N LEU A 17 23.14 -9.82 7.19
CA LEU A 17 24.01 -8.66 6.99
C LEU A 17 24.17 -7.85 8.27
N PHE A 18 23.06 -7.58 8.97
CA PHE A 18 23.12 -6.87 10.26
C PHE A 18 23.95 -7.64 11.28
N ALA A 19 23.71 -8.95 11.42
CA ALA A 19 24.46 -9.78 12.35
C ALA A 19 25.94 -9.94 11.94
N GLN A 20 26.26 -9.93 10.64
CA GLN A 20 27.63 -9.90 10.15
C GLN A 20 28.33 -8.59 10.53
N GLU A 21 27.69 -7.45 10.27
CA GLU A 21 28.22 -6.13 10.61
C GLU A 21 28.39 -5.94 12.13
N LEU A 22 27.59 -6.60 12.96
CA LEU A 22 27.82 -6.67 14.41
C LEU A 22 29.04 -7.54 14.77
N ALA A 23 29.16 -8.73 14.17
CA ALA A 23 30.22 -9.68 14.47
C ALA A 23 31.63 -9.15 14.09
N THR A 24 31.73 -8.35 13.03
CA THR A 24 33.01 -7.76 12.58
C THR A 24 33.56 -6.73 13.55
N LEU A 25 32.74 -6.14 14.42
CA LEU A 25 33.19 -5.15 15.41
C LEU A 25 34.07 -5.76 16.50
N LYS A 26 33.95 -7.07 16.77
CA LYS A 26 34.74 -7.81 17.77
C LYS A 26 34.77 -7.14 19.16
N VAL A 27 33.63 -6.57 19.58
CA VAL A 27 33.51 -5.86 20.86
C VAL A 27 33.10 -6.82 21.99
N LYS A 28 33.67 -6.63 23.18
CA LYS A 28 33.29 -7.41 24.38
C LYS A 28 31.92 -7.02 24.94
N ARG A 29 31.56 -5.73 24.82
CA ARG A 29 30.28 -5.16 25.27
C ARG A 29 29.70 -4.29 24.17
N LEU A 30 28.44 -4.53 23.83
CA LEU A 30 27.75 -3.73 22.85
C LEU A 30 27.43 -2.34 23.42
N GLN A 31 27.51 -1.33 22.57
CA GLN A 31 27.20 0.06 22.88
C GLN A 31 26.32 0.59 21.75
N PRO A 32 25.51 1.64 21.97
CA PRO A 32 24.65 2.20 20.92
C PRO A 32 25.40 2.51 19.62
N GLU A 33 26.64 3.02 19.73
CA GLU A 33 27.48 3.33 18.57
C GLU A 33 27.79 2.10 17.69
N HIS A 34 27.90 0.93 18.30
CA HIS A 34 28.13 -0.34 17.60
C HIS A 34 26.90 -0.77 16.80
N ILE A 35 25.69 -0.64 17.38
CA ILE A 35 24.42 -0.87 16.67
C ILE A 35 24.32 0.06 15.47
N PHE A 36 24.57 1.34 15.69
CA PHE A 36 24.48 2.34 14.64
C PHE A 36 25.50 2.11 13.51
N LYS A 37 26.72 1.66 13.85
CA LYS A 37 27.72 1.28 12.85
C LYS A 37 27.28 0.06 12.06
N ALA A 38 26.69 -0.94 12.71
CA ALA A 38 26.19 -2.13 12.03
C ALA A 38 25.03 -1.82 11.07
N VAL A 39 24.05 -1.02 11.49
CA VAL A 39 22.95 -0.57 10.62
C VAL A 39 23.48 0.27 9.44
N ARG A 40 24.51 1.10 9.65
CA ARG A 40 25.17 1.82 8.54
C ARG A 40 25.76 0.85 7.50
N GLY A 41 26.31 -0.27 7.97
CA GLY A 41 26.79 -1.35 7.11
C GLY A 41 25.66 -1.99 6.28
N VAL A 42 24.51 -2.23 6.90
CA VAL A 42 23.29 -2.70 6.21
C VAL A 42 22.86 -1.70 5.14
N PHE A 43 22.72 -0.42 5.48
CA PHE A 43 22.31 0.62 4.51
C PHE A 43 23.26 0.77 3.30
N ARG A 44 24.53 0.38 3.45
CA ARG A 44 25.51 0.40 2.36
C ARG A 44 25.33 -0.77 1.40
N GLN A 45 24.87 -1.92 1.90
CA GLN A 45 24.81 -3.17 1.15
C GLN A 45 23.40 -3.49 0.63
N VAL A 46 22.36 -3.05 1.35
CA VAL A 46 20.96 -3.32 1.02
C VAL A 46 20.34 -2.10 0.37
N SER A 47 19.93 -2.28 -0.89
CA SER A 47 19.09 -1.34 -1.61
C SER A 47 17.67 -1.89 -1.72
N GLY A 48 16.68 -1.01 -1.60
CA GLY A 48 15.27 -1.40 -1.59
C GLY A 48 14.46 -0.58 -0.60
N SER A 49 13.37 -1.18 -0.12
CA SER A 49 12.41 -0.58 0.80
C SER A 49 12.21 -1.52 1.98
N TYR A 50 12.43 -1.02 3.20
CA TYR A 50 12.35 -1.85 4.40
C TYR A 50 12.12 -1.01 5.65
N SER A 51 11.31 -1.55 6.54
CA SER A 51 11.07 -1.06 7.88
C SER A 51 11.30 -2.23 8.82
N VAL A 52 12.42 -2.19 9.54
CA VAL A 52 12.94 -3.34 10.28
C VAL A 52 12.78 -3.09 11.76
N VAL A 53 12.30 -4.11 12.47
CA VAL A 53 12.43 -4.25 13.91
C VAL A 53 13.18 -5.55 14.20
N GLY A 54 14.12 -5.49 15.12
CA GLY A 54 14.93 -6.64 15.53
C GLY A 54 15.27 -6.56 17.02
N TYR A 55 15.70 -7.68 17.57
CA TYR A 55 16.13 -7.76 18.96
C TYR A 55 17.50 -8.40 19.05
N VAL A 56 18.42 -7.74 19.76
CA VAL A 56 19.75 -8.29 20.05
C VAL A 56 19.70 -8.87 21.45
N ALA A 57 19.83 -10.19 21.55
CA ALA A 57 19.70 -10.92 22.81
C ALA A 57 20.63 -10.36 23.89
N GLY A 58 20.07 -10.06 25.07
CA GLY A 58 20.79 -9.49 26.20
C GLY A 58 21.15 -8.00 26.07
N GLU A 59 20.79 -7.34 24.96
CA GLU A 59 21.21 -5.97 24.66
C GLU A 59 20.05 -5.01 24.46
N GLY A 60 19.07 -5.34 23.60
CA GLY A 60 17.90 -4.48 23.41
C GLY A 60 17.23 -4.56 22.04
N LEU A 61 16.22 -3.71 21.84
CA LEU A 61 15.44 -3.61 20.60
C LEU A 61 16.11 -2.61 19.65
N VAL A 62 16.24 -2.98 18.38
CA VAL A 62 16.68 -2.10 17.30
C VAL A 62 15.56 -1.95 16.29
N ALA A 63 15.35 -0.73 15.80
CA ALA A 63 14.45 -0.47 14.69
C ALA A 63 15.09 0.51 13.71
N PHE A 64 14.92 0.31 12.41
CA PHE A 64 15.45 1.23 11.41
C PHE A 64 14.60 1.23 10.13
N ARG A 65 14.60 2.38 9.47
CA ARG A 65 13.86 2.61 8.22
C ARG A 65 14.84 2.82 7.08
N ASP A 66 14.51 2.33 5.89
CA ASP A 66 15.34 2.48 4.70
C ASP A 66 15.70 3.96 4.43
N PRO A 67 16.83 4.25 3.76
CA PRO A 67 17.29 5.62 3.56
C PRO A 67 16.31 6.52 2.80
N PHE A 68 15.41 5.94 2.01
CA PHE A 68 14.41 6.66 1.22
C PHE A 68 13.07 6.81 1.95
N GLY A 69 12.86 6.11 3.07
CA GLY A 69 11.64 6.15 3.87
C GLY A 69 10.42 5.61 3.13
N ILE A 70 10.59 4.61 2.26
CA ILE A 70 9.50 4.18 1.35
C ILE A 70 8.36 3.54 2.13
N LYS A 71 8.66 2.58 3.01
CA LYS A 71 7.67 1.92 3.87
C LYS A 71 7.52 2.65 5.21
N PRO A 72 6.30 2.70 5.77
CA PRO A 72 6.06 3.43 7.01
C PRO A 72 6.60 2.66 8.22
N LEU A 73 7.10 3.40 9.19
CA LEU A 73 7.52 2.88 10.49
C LEU A 73 7.36 3.97 11.54
N ALA A 74 6.45 3.76 12.47
CA ALA A 74 6.19 4.64 13.60
C ALA A 74 6.78 4.07 14.89
N PHE A 75 7.05 4.97 15.83
CA PHE A 75 7.49 4.69 17.18
C PHE A 75 6.57 5.42 18.16
N GLY A 76 6.33 4.80 19.32
CA GLY A 76 5.58 5.40 20.42
C GLY A 76 6.24 5.17 21.76
N ARG A 77 5.96 6.07 22.71
CA ARG A 77 6.44 6.02 24.10
C ARG A 77 5.25 6.05 25.06
N ARG A 78 5.32 5.24 26.12
CA ARG A 78 4.33 5.24 27.20
C ARG A 78 5.05 5.36 28.55
N ASP A 79 4.59 6.30 29.36
CA ASP A 79 5.19 6.66 30.65
C ASP A 79 4.25 6.32 31.82
N ASP A 80 3.69 5.10 31.82
CA ASP A 80 2.69 4.62 32.80
C ASP A 80 3.26 3.66 33.86
N GLY A 81 4.57 3.41 33.84
CA GLY A 81 5.27 2.53 34.79
C GLY A 81 6.51 3.16 35.41
N LEU A 82 7.28 2.36 36.16
CA LEU A 82 8.55 2.80 36.77
C LEU A 82 9.60 3.21 35.72
N LEU A 83 9.55 2.58 34.55
CA LEU A 83 10.40 2.88 33.39
C LEU A 83 9.52 3.13 32.16
N PRO A 84 9.98 3.97 31.21
CA PRO A 84 9.27 4.15 29.96
C PRO A 84 9.18 2.85 29.17
N SER A 85 8.02 2.65 28.56
CA SER A 85 7.77 1.59 27.57
C SER A 85 7.85 2.17 26.16
N TYR A 86 8.35 1.36 25.24
CA TYR A 86 8.53 1.76 23.85
C TYR A 86 7.98 0.70 22.91
N ALA A 87 7.39 1.13 21.80
CA ALA A 87 6.93 0.24 20.75
C ALA A 87 7.19 0.86 19.38
N VAL A 88 7.34 -0.01 18.39
CA VAL A 88 7.42 0.36 16.97
C VAL A 88 6.39 -0.44 16.20
N ALA A 89 5.80 0.18 15.18
CA ALA A 89 4.78 -0.44 14.35
C ALA A 89 4.80 0.18 12.96
N SER A 90 4.36 -0.57 11.93
CA SER A 90 4.20 -0.02 10.59
C SER A 90 3.18 1.13 10.53
N GLU A 91 2.17 1.09 11.39
CA GLU A 91 1.08 2.07 11.42
C GLU A 91 0.80 2.56 12.84
N THR A 92 0.47 3.86 12.98
CA THR A 92 0.21 4.50 14.28
C THR A 92 -0.99 3.93 15.01
N VAL A 93 -1.96 3.35 14.29
CA VAL A 93 -3.16 2.76 14.89
C VAL A 93 -2.84 1.65 15.89
N SER A 94 -1.80 0.84 15.62
CA SER A 94 -1.36 -0.20 16.55
C SER A 94 -0.86 0.38 17.87
N LEU A 95 -0.14 1.51 17.80
CA LEU A 95 0.38 2.23 18.96
C LEU A 95 -0.76 2.89 19.75
N ASN A 96 -1.71 3.51 19.04
CA ASN A 96 -2.91 4.13 19.64
C ASN A 96 -3.75 3.12 20.42
N ILE A 97 -4.04 1.94 19.84
CA ILE A 97 -4.83 0.88 20.50
C ILE A 97 -4.17 0.39 21.78
N MET A 98 -2.83 0.41 21.82
CA MET A 98 -2.04 0.02 22.99
C MET A 98 -1.75 1.19 23.96
N ASN A 99 -2.43 2.33 23.81
CA ASN A 99 -2.27 3.54 24.63
C ASN A 99 -0.83 4.08 24.67
N PHE A 100 -0.05 3.87 23.61
CA PHE A 100 1.21 4.61 23.46
C PHE A 100 0.92 6.07 23.12
N SER A 101 1.75 6.95 23.67
CA SER A 101 1.73 8.40 23.42
C SER A 101 3.01 8.81 22.67
N HIS A 102 3.20 10.10 22.41
CA HIS A 102 4.38 10.63 21.71
C HIS A 102 4.71 9.84 20.43
N ILE A 103 3.68 9.60 19.61
CA ILE A 103 3.81 8.80 18.41
C ILE A 103 4.43 9.65 17.30
N GLU A 104 5.55 9.16 16.77
CA GLU A 104 6.35 9.82 15.74
C GLU A 104 6.79 8.79 14.68
N ASP A 105 6.93 9.23 13.44
CA ASP A 105 7.55 8.42 12.40
C ASP A 105 9.07 8.30 12.62
N ILE A 106 9.62 7.11 12.42
CA ILE A 106 11.07 6.91 12.28
C ILE A 106 11.47 7.52 10.95
N LEU A 107 12.47 8.41 10.98
CA LEU A 107 12.89 9.16 9.81
C LEU A 107 13.61 8.27 8.78
N PRO A 108 13.66 8.68 7.50
CA PRO A 108 14.43 7.97 6.48
C PRO A 108 15.91 7.87 6.85
N GLY A 109 16.44 6.65 6.86
CA GLY A 109 17.83 6.35 7.26
C GLY A 109 18.10 6.54 8.76
N GLU A 110 17.06 6.59 9.60
CA GLU A 110 17.18 6.61 11.05
C GLU A 110 17.18 5.20 11.64
N VAL A 111 17.96 5.07 12.72
CA VAL A 111 17.97 3.91 13.61
C VAL A 111 17.60 4.35 15.02
N LEU A 112 16.74 3.55 15.64
CA LEU A 112 16.43 3.55 17.06
C LEU A 112 17.05 2.32 17.71
N PHE A 113 17.58 2.50 18.92
CA PHE A 113 18.03 1.42 19.79
C PHE A 113 17.51 1.68 21.21
N ILE A 114 16.72 0.76 21.74
CA ILE A 114 16.25 0.79 23.12
C ILE A 114 17.07 -0.25 23.87
N ASP A 115 17.94 0.22 24.77
CA ASP A 115 18.84 -0.66 25.51
C ASP A 115 18.12 -1.39 26.65
N ARG A 116 18.81 -2.37 27.25
CA ARG A 116 18.33 -3.15 28.40
C ARG A 116 17.95 -2.31 29.64
N ASN A 117 18.39 -1.05 29.72
CA ASN A 117 18.08 -0.13 30.80
C ASN A 117 16.91 0.82 30.42
N HIS A 118 16.21 0.55 29.32
CA HIS A 118 15.12 1.37 28.80
C HIS A 118 15.57 2.78 28.38
N HIS A 119 16.84 2.99 28.00
CA HIS A 119 17.23 4.25 27.37
C HIS A 119 17.02 4.17 25.86
N LEU A 120 16.36 5.19 25.33
CA LEU A 120 16.17 5.39 23.89
C LEU A 120 17.39 6.11 23.30
N HIS A 121 18.06 5.44 22.36
CA HIS A 121 19.13 6.01 21.54
C HIS A 121 18.63 6.15 20.09
N ARG A 122 18.80 7.33 19.48
CA ARG A 122 18.35 7.61 18.10
C ARG A 122 19.50 8.18 17.30
N ARG A 123 19.64 7.78 16.03
CA ARG A 123 20.57 8.45 15.11
C ARG A 123 20.12 8.34 13.67
N ARG A 124 20.09 9.47 12.96
CA ARG A 124 19.93 9.49 11.50
C ARG A 124 21.28 9.27 10.82
N LEU A 125 21.49 8.08 10.25
CA LEU A 125 22.77 7.65 9.68
C LEU A 125 22.99 8.14 8.25
N LEU A 126 21.91 8.22 7.48
CA LEU A 126 21.91 8.68 6.09
C LEU A 126 20.80 9.70 5.87
N ARG A 127 21.06 10.67 5.00
CA ARG A 127 20.09 11.67 4.56
C ARG A 127 19.96 11.56 3.05
N ARG A 128 18.85 10.99 2.57
CA ARG A 128 18.44 10.98 1.16
C ARG A 128 17.13 11.77 1.03
N PRO A 129 16.75 12.17 -0.20
CA PRO A 129 15.39 12.62 -0.46
C PRO A 129 14.38 11.59 0.05
N HIS A 130 13.34 12.06 0.73
CA HIS A 130 12.30 11.20 1.30
C HIS A 130 11.24 10.87 0.23
N HIS A 131 11.01 9.59 -0.03
CA HIS A 131 10.07 9.08 -1.03
C HIS A 131 9.06 8.09 -0.42
N PRO A 132 8.17 8.53 0.48
CA PRO A 132 7.18 7.64 1.08
C PRO A 132 6.24 7.07 0.00
N CYS A 133 5.77 5.84 0.21
CA CYS A 133 4.94 5.11 -0.74
C CYS A 133 3.55 5.75 -0.89
N LEU A 134 3.22 6.24 -2.10
CA LEU A 134 1.89 6.80 -2.37
C LEU A 134 0.76 5.79 -2.20
N PHE A 135 1.04 4.50 -2.40
CA PHE A 135 0.04 3.44 -2.36
C PHE A 135 -0.50 3.17 -0.95
N GLU A 136 0.24 3.56 0.09
CA GLU A 136 -0.21 3.49 1.48
C GLU A 136 -1.44 4.38 1.70
N TRP A 137 -1.41 5.63 1.22
CA TRP A 137 -2.54 6.56 1.32
C TRP A 137 -3.70 6.21 0.38
N VAL A 138 -3.42 5.56 -0.76
CA VAL A 138 -4.46 5.10 -1.67
C VAL A 138 -5.27 3.98 -1.02
N TYR A 139 -4.63 2.87 -0.64
CA TYR A 139 -5.35 1.65 -0.28
C TYR A 139 -4.79 0.93 0.94
N PHE A 140 -3.47 0.79 1.05
CA PHE A 140 -2.87 -0.23 1.91
C PHE A 140 -3.02 0.06 3.41
N ALA A 141 -2.81 1.32 3.82
CA ALA A 141 -2.89 1.72 5.21
C ALA A 141 -4.33 1.92 5.68
N ARG A 142 -4.56 1.79 6.99
CA ARG A 142 -5.86 2.08 7.58
C ARG A 142 -6.15 3.58 7.62
N PRO A 143 -7.42 3.99 7.47
CA PRO A 143 -7.80 5.40 7.45
C PRO A 143 -7.51 6.15 8.77
N ASP A 144 -7.46 5.44 9.89
CA ASP A 144 -7.16 5.96 11.24
C ASP A 144 -5.65 6.03 11.56
N SER A 145 -4.80 5.74 10.58
CA SER A 145 -3.34 5.88 10.71
C SER A 145 -2.84 7.25 10.22
N PHE A 146 -1.72 7.66 10.78
CA PHE A 146 -0.88 8.76 10.28
C PHE A 146 0.41 8.16 9.73
N ILE A 147 0.81 8.58 8.54
CA ILE A 147 2.08 8.19 7.93
C ILE A 147 2.82 9.46 7.59
N ASP A 148 4.02 9.63 8.13
CA ASP A 148 4.85 10.83 7.93
C ASP A 148 4.06 12.12 8.17
N GLY A 149 3.30 12.14 9.29
CA GLY A 149 2.42 13.25 9.66
C GLY A 149 1.14 13.43 8.82
N VAL A 150 0.89 12.58 7.82
CA VAL A 150 -0.31 12.67 6.96
C VAL A 150 -1.34 11.63 7.36
N ASN A 151 -2.52 12.08 7.78
CA ASN A 151 -3.65 11.21 8.06
C ASN A 151 -4.20 10.58 6.76
N VAL A 152 -4.37 9.25 6.77
CA VAL A 152 -4.82 8.48 5.61
C VAL A 152 -6.24 8.83 5.19
N TYR A 153 -7.19 8.90 6.13
CA TYR A 153 -8.57 9.30 5.86
C TYR A 153 -8.64 10.68 5.17
N SER A 154 -7.97 11.67 5.75
CA SER A 154 -7.95 13.04 5.22
C SER A 154 -7.39 13.10 3.81
N CYS A 155 -6.35 12.29 3.51
CA CYS A 155 -5.82 12.17 2.16
C CYS A 155 -6.86 11.60 1.19
N ARG A 156 -7.55 10.51 1.56
CA ARG A 156 -8.60 9.89 0.72
C ARG A 156 -9.76 10.85 0.45
N VAL A 157 -10.16 11.66 1.42
CA VAL A 157 -11.15 12.73 1.23
C VAL A 157 -10.64 13.75 0.20
N LEU A 158 -9.39 14.22 0.29
CA LEU A 158 -8.82 15.14 -0.72
C LEU A 158 -8.76 14.52 -2.12
N LEU A 159 -8.46 13.22 -2.23
CA LEU A 159 -8.50 12.50 -3.51
C LEU A 159 -9.91 12.49 -4.09
N GLY A 160 -10.94 12.23 -3.27
CA GLY A 160 -12.33 12.33 -3.69
C GLY A 160 -12.68 13.73 -4.22
N ARG A 161 -12.20 14.78 -3.54
CA ARG A 161 -12.41 16.17 -3.97
C ARG A 161 -11.77 16.47 -5.33
N TYR A 162 -10.53 16.05 -5.54
CA TYR A 162 -9.84 16.27 -6.81
C TYR A 162 -10.48 15.46 -7.94
N LEU A 163 -10.89 14.22 -7.67
CA LEU A 163 -11.56 13.39 -8.67
C LEU A 163 -12.93 13.94 -9.03
N ALA A 164 -13.68 14.49 -8.07
CA ALA A 164 -14.95 15.16 -8.33
C ALA A 164 -14.79 16.35 -9.28
N ALA A 165 -13.74 17.15 -9.10
CA ALA A 165 -13.43 18.25 -10.01
C ALA A 165 -13.19 17.74 -11.44
N ASP A 166 -12.42 16.67 -11.59
CA ASP A 166 -12.16 16.05 -12.91
C ASP A 166 -13.43 15.44 -13.52
N ILE A 167 -14.29 14.78 -12.71
CA ILE A 167 -15.58 14.23 -13.17
C ILE A 167 -16.53 15.34 -13.63
N SER A 168 -16.58 16.47 -12.92
CA SER A 168 -17.49 17.58 -13.25
C SER A 168 -17.26 18.16 -14.66
N GLN A 169 -16.03 18.07 -15.16
CA GLN A 169 -15.66 18.57 -16.49
C GLN A 169 -16.18 17.67 -17.63
N LEU A 170 -16.55 16.43 -17.32
CA LEU A 170 -17.02 15.46 -18.31
C LEU A 170 -18.52 15.58 -18.60
N ASN A 171 -19.26 16.42 -17.87
CA ASN A 171 -20.71 16.63 -18.04
C ASN A 171 -21.51 15.32 -18.10
N LEU A 172 -21.16 14.36 -17.23
CA LEU A 172 -21.82 13.07 -17.17
C LEU A 172 -23.15 13.16 -16.43
N ASN A 173 -24.14 12.49 -17.00
CA ASN A 173 -25.44 12.32 -16.39
C ASN A 173 -25.40 11.19 -15.34
N ILE A 174 -25.16 11.54 -14.07
CA ILE A 174 -25.03 10.57 -12.97
C ILE A 174 -26.22 10.73 -12.01
N ASP A 175 -26.85 9.63 -11.63
CA ASP A 175 -27.97 9.63 -10.68
C ASP A 175 -27.52 9.31 -9.25
N VAL A 176 -26.50 8.47 -9.11
CA VAL A 176 -26.03 7.96 -7.82
C VAL A 176 -24.54 7.63 -7.84
N VAL A 177 -23.86 7.95 -6.75
CA VAL A 177 -22.47 7.55 -6.47
C VAL A 177 -22.49 6.34 -5.53
N VAL A 178 -21.81 5.27 -5.92
CA VAL A 178 -21.77 4.00 -5.19
C VAL A 178 -20.31 3.61 -4.97
N PRO A 179 -19.84 3.49 -3.71
CA PRO A 179 -18.51 3.00 -3.43
C PRO A 179 -18.42 1.49 -3.65
N VAL A 180 -17.26 1.01 -4.09
CA VAL A 180 -16.83 -0.37 -3.87
C VAL A 180 -16.27 -0.44 -2.45
N PRO A 181 -16.90 -1.20 -1.53
CA PRO A 181 -16.49 -1.22 -0.14
C PRO A 181 -15.20 -2.02 0.09
N ASP A 182 -14.36 -1.67 1.08
CA ASP A 182 -14.58 -0.60 2.08
C ASP A 182 -13.72 0.66 1.82
N SER A 183 -12.59 0.51 1.12
CA SER A 183 -11.55 1.53 0.90
C SER A 183 -12.06 2.77 0.16
N ALA A 184 -13.06 2.64 -0.71
CA ALA A 184 -13.53 3.75 -1.54
C ALA A 184 -14.61 4.63 -0.90
N ARG A 185 -15.08 4.29 0.30
CA ARG A 185 -16.17 5.03 0.97
C ARG A 185 -15.82 6.51 1.16
N ASP A 186 -14.65 6.82 1.70
CA ASP A 186 -14.24 8.18 2.04
C ASP A 186 -14.21 9.08 0.79
N ALA A 187 -13.59 8.58 -0.28
CA ALA A 187 -13.51 9.27 -1.57
C ALA A 187 -14.89 9.41 -2.22
N ALA A 188 -15.71 8.35 -2.22
CA ALA A 188 -17.04 8.36 -2.82
C ALA A 188 -18.00 9.34 -2.13
N ILE A 189 -17.94 9.42 -0.80
CA ILE A 189 -18.73 10.39 -0.01
C ILE A 189 -18.35 11.81 -0.40
N GLU A 190 -17.05 12.14 -0.46
CA GLU A 190 -16.61 13.48 -0.89
C GLU A 190 -16.99 13.75 -2.35
N ILE A 191 -16.90 12.76 -3.26
CA ILE A 191 -17.30 12.91 -4.65
C ILE A 191 -18.79 13.24 -4.75
N ALA A 192 -19.64 12.46 -4.07
CA ALA A 192 -21.09 12.71 -4.03
C ALA A 192 -21.40 14.11 -3.49
N ARG A 193 -20.74 14.51 -2.40
CA ARG A 193 -20.91 15.83 -1.80
C ARG A 193 -20.50 16.97 -2.74
N ARG A 194 -19.38 16.81 -3.44
CA ARG A 194 -18.82 17.84 -4.35
C ARG A 194 -19.60 17.97 -5.64
N LEU A 195 -20.19 16.87 -6.12
CA LEU A 195 -21.04 16.86 -7.32
C LEU A 195 -22.52 17.10 -7.01
N ASN A 196 -22.90 17.27 -5.74
CA ASN A 196 -24.28 17.37 -5.28
C ASN A 196 -25.15 16.19 -5.75
N LEU A 197 -24.60 14.97 -5.64
CA LEU A 197 -25.23 13.72 -6.04
C LEU A 197 -25.59 12.87 -4.83
N LYS A 198 -26.54 11.95 -5.00
CA LYS A 198 -26.90 10.99 -3.96
C LYS A 198 -25.76 9.99 -3.77
N TYR A 199 -25.37 9.77 -2.53
CA TYR A 199 -24.53 8.66 -2.12
C TYR A 199 -25.40 7.47 -1.69
N ARG A 200 -25.05 6.26 -2.14
CA ARG A 200 -25.73 5.02 -1.74
C ARG A 200 -24.75 3.86 -1.54
N GLU A 201 -24.90 3.19 -0.41
CA GLU A 201 -24.32 1.87 -0.16
C GLU A 201 -25.14 0.82 -0.94
N ALA A 202 -24.85 0.67 -2.23
CA ALA A 202 -25.55 -0.27 -3.11
C ALA A 202 -24.78 -1.57 -3.36
N LEU A 203 -23.55 -1.68 -2.83
CA LEU A 203 -22.73 -2.89 -2.82
C LEU A 203 -22.36 -3.20 -1.38
N VAL A 204 -22.79 -4.35 -0.89
CA VAL A 204 -22.54 -4.80 0.49
C VAL A 204 -21.43 -5.83 0.47
N LYS A 205 -20.35 -5.58 1.21
CA LYS A 205 -19.26 -6.55 1.38
C LYS A 205 -19.68 -7.67 2.31
N ASN A 206 -19.54 -8.91 1.85
CA ASN A 206 -19.68 -10.07 2.70
C ASN A 206 -18.47 -10.12 3.65
N ARG A 207 -18.70 -9.89 4.94
CA ARG A 207 -17.63 -9.87 5.95
C ARG A 207 -17.09 -11.26 6.27
N TYR A 208 -17.90 -12.29 6.07
CA TYR A 208 -17.62 -13.67 6.48
C TYR A 208 -17.45 -14.58 5.26
N ILE A 209 -16.39 -14.36 4.49
CA ILE A 209 -16.08 -15.18 3.32
C ILE A 209 -15.07 -16.24 3.76
N GLY A 210 -15.48 -17.51 3.76
CA GLY A 210 -14.58 -18.63 3.97
C GLY A 210 -13.65 -18.85 2.78
N ARG A 211 -12.59 -19.65 2.96
CA ARG A 211 -11.77 -20.13 1.84
C ARG A 211 -12.68 -20.87 0.85
N THR A 212 -12.60 -20.53 -0.44
CA THR A 212 -13.28 -21.29 -1.49
C THR A 212 -12.62 -22.66 -1.61
N PHE A 213 -13.35 -23.73 -1.34
CA PHE A 213 -12.88 -25.10 -1.62
C PHE A 213 -12.74 -25.31 -3.13
N ILE A 214 -11.93 -26.30 -3.54
CA ILE A 214 -11.72 -26.65 -4.94
C ILE A 214 -13.08 -26.98 -5.57
N MET A 215 -13.55 -26.12 -6.48
CA MET A 215 -14.81 -26.31 -7.20
C MET A 215 -14.51 -26.94 -8.57
N PRO A 216 -15.02 -28.16 -8.88
CA PRO A 216 -14.79 -28.81 -10.16
C PRO A 216 -15.67 -28.18 -11.24
N SER A 217 -15.18 -27.14 -11.93
CA SER A 217 -15.58 -26.70 -13.29
C SER A 217 -15.13 -25.26 -13.61
N ASP A 218 -14.79 -24.97 -14.88
CA ASP A 218 -14.39 -23.63 -15.37
C ASP A 218 -15.46 -22.53 -15.17
N ASN A 219 -16.74 -22.90 -15.00
CA ASN A 219 -17.83 -21.97 -14.68
C ASN A 219 -17.78 -21.40 -13.24
N SER A 220 -16.94 -21.96 -12.37
CA SER A 220 -16.84 -21.56 -10.95
C SER A 220 -16.09 -20.24 -10.71
N ARG A 221 -15.27 -19.77 -11.65
CA ARG A 221 -14.41 -18.58 -11.43
C ARG A 221 -15.20 -17.27 -11.40
N GLN A 222 -16.33 -17.21 -12.11
CA GLN A 222 -17.25 -16.05 -12.10
C GLN A 222 -18.01 -15.90 -10.76
N MET A 223 -18.15 -16.97 -9.96
CA MET A 223 -18.83 -16.89 -8.66
C MET A 223 -18.00 -16.21 -7.55
N SER A 224 -16.69 -16.07 -7.72
CA SER A 224 -15.79 -15.57 -6.66
C SER A 224 -16.04 -14.11 -6.26
N VAL A 225 -16.50 -13.24 -7.17
CA VAL A 225 -16.81 -11.83 -6.84
C VAL A 225 -18.23 -11.69 -6.28
N ARG A 226 -19.20 -12.48 -6.77
CA ARG A 226 -20.55 -12.55 -6.15
C ARG A 226 -20.49 -13.08 -4.72
N GLN A 227 -19.53 -13.94 -4.40
CA GLN A 227 -19.26 -14.36 -3.02
C GLN A 227 -18.71 -13.20 -2.16
N LYS A 228 -18.07 -12.19 -2.77
CA LYS A 228 -17.46 -11.06 -2.05
C LYS A 228 -18.40 -9.89 -1.84
N LEU A 229 -19.26 -9.59 -2.82
CA LEU A 229 -20.12 -8.42 -2.84
C LEU A 229 -21.54 -8.82 -3.21
N ASN A 230 -22.51 -8.29 -2.47
CA ASN A 230 -23.93 -8.42 -2.75
C ASN A 230 -24.51 -7.07 -3.18
N PRO A 231 -25.16 -6.97 -4.36
CA PRO A 231 -25.75 -5.73 -4.83
C PRO A 231 -27.14 -5.51 -4.22
N ILE A 232 -27.48 -4.25 -3.92
CA ILE A 232 -28.85 -3.84 -3.56
C ILE A 232 -29.55 -3.36 -4.82
N ALA A 233 -30.26 -4.26 -5.50
CA ALA A 233 -30.85 -3.99 -6.81
C ALA A 233 -31.77 -2.75 -6.84
N SER A 234 -32.52 -2.48 -5.77
CA SER A 234 -33.40 -1.30 -5.67
C SER A 234 -32.66 0.03 -5.71
N GLU A 235 -31.37 0.05 -5.35
CA GLU A 235 -30.54 1.25 -5.42
C GLU A 235 -29.83 1.42 -6.77
N LEU A 236 -29.88 0.41 -7.65
CA LEU A 236 -29.17 0.38 -8.94
C LEU A 236 -30.12 0.40 -10.14
N LYS A 237 -31.30 -0.22 -10.03
CA LYS A 237 -32.27 -0.37 -11.11
C LYS A 237 -32.67 0.99 -11.69
N ASP A 238 -32.63 1.08 -13.03
CA ASP A 238 -33.00 2.24 -13.83
C ASP A 238 -32.16 3.52 -13.58
N ARG A 239 -31.01 3.39 -12.90
CA ARG A 239 -30.10 4.50 -12.57
C ARG A 239 -28.83 4.51 -13.43
N ARG A 240 -28.23 5.69 -13.58
CA ARG A 240 -26.91 5.94 -14.13
C ARG A 240 -25.91 6.01 -12.96
N VAL A 241 -25.17 4.94 -12.76
CA VAL A 241 -24.36 4.70 -11.56
C VAL A 241 -22.93 5.15 -11.80
N LEU A 242 -22.38 5.96 -10.89
CA LEU A 242 -20.94 6.18 -10.76
C LEU A 242 -20.40 5.25 -9.68
N LEU A 243 -19.73 4.18 -10.10
CA LEU A 243 -18.93 3.33 -9.23
C LEU A 243 -17.62 4.04 -8.88
N VAL A 244 -17.23 4.01 -7.61
CA VAL A 244 -15.95 4.54 -7.14
C VAL A 244 -15.17 3.42 -6.47
N ASP A 245 -13.94 3.18 -6.92
CA ASP A 245 -13.04 2.16 -6.37
C ASP A 245 -11.66 2.76 -6.10
N ASP A 246 -10.83 2.10 -5.29
CA ASP A 246 -9.48 2.57 -4.98
C ASP A 246 -8.55 2.51 -6.17
N SER A 247 -8.52 1.39 -6.86
CA SER A 247 -7.59 1.12 -7.93
C SER A 247 -8.13 0.07 -8.89
N ILE A 248 -7.56 0.02 -10.09
CA ILE A 248 -7.83 -1.04 -11.07
C ILE A 248 -6.50 -1.72 -11.40
N VAL A 249 -6.29 -2.93 -10.87
CA VAL A 249 -5.07 -3.73 -11.08
C VAL A 249 -5.20 -4.59 -12.33
N ARG A 250 -5.77 -5.80 -12.21
CA ARG A 250 -5.99 -6.74 -13.33
C ARG A 250 -7.33 -6.54 -14.03
N GLY A 251 -8.23 -5.75 -13.43
CA GLY A 251 -9.57 -5.45 -13.94
C GLY A 251 -10.60 -6.58 -13.88
N ASN A 252 -10.22 -7.81 -13.52
CA ASN A 252 -11.16 -8.93 -13.35
C ASN A 252 -12.25 -8.62 -12.31
N THR A 253 -11.86 -8.08 -11.15
CA THR A 253 -12.79 -7.66 -10.10
C THR A 253 -13.69 -6.53 -10.59
N SER A 254 -13.10 -5.47 -11.17
CA SER A 254 -13.86 -4.32 -11.69
C SER A 254 -14.87 -4.74 -12.77
N ARG A 255 -14.48 -5.65 -13.67
CA ARG A 255 -15.38 -6.22 -14.70
C ARG A 255 -16.56 -6.94 -14.06
N ALA A 256 -16.30 -7.79 -13.07
CA ALA A 256 -17.37 -8.52 -12.38
C ALA A 256 -18.31 -7.58 -11.60
N ILE A 257 -17.79 -6.52 -10.97
CA ILE A 257 -18.61 -5.51 -10.29
C ILE A 257 -19.48 -4.76 -11.30
N VAL A 258 -18.90 -4.30 -12.42
CA VAL A 258 -19.66 -3.61 -13.47
C VAL A 258 -20.76 -4.51 -14.03
N GLN A 259 -20.46 -5.77 -14.30
CA GLN A 259 -21.45 -6.75 -14.75
C GLN A 259 -22.57 -6.94 -13.73
N MET A 260 -22.25 -7.14 -12.44
CA MET A 260 -23.22 -7.27 -11.36
C MET A 260 -24.17 -6.07 -11.26
N VAL A 261 -23.63 -4.85 -11.41
CA VAL A 261 -24.43 -3.62 -11.38
C VAL A 261 -25.34 -3.53 -12.60
N ARG A 262 -24.88 -3.93 -13.79
CA ARG A 262 -25.72 -4.00 -15.00
C ARG A 262 -26.83 -5.04 -14.87
N GLU A 263 -26.54 -6.21 -14.32
CA GLU A 263 -27.52 -7.28 -14.07
C GLU A 263 -28.63 -6.82 -13.10
N CYS A 264 -28.33 -5.87 -12.21
CA CYS A 264 -29.32 -5.22 -11.35
C CYS A 264 -30.15 -4.13 -12.06
N GLY A 265 -29.99 -3.95 -13.37
CA GLY A 265 -30.79 -3.04 -14.19
C GLY A 265 -30.27 -1.60 -14.27
N ALA A 266 -28.99 -1.34 -13.98
CA ALA A 266 -28.40 -0.01 -14.18
C ALA A 266 -28.38 0.38 -15.66
N LYS A 267 -28.83 1.59 -15.99
CA LYS A 267 -28.86 2.14 -17.37
C LYS A 267 -27.46 2.42 -17.91
N LYS A 268 -26.62 3.00 -17.06
CA LYS A 268 -25.22 3.36 -17.34
C LYS A 268 -24.37 3.04 -16.12
N VAL A 269 -23.14 2.59 -16.37
CA VAL A 269 -22.16 2.30 -15.33
C VAL A 269 -20.87 3.03 -15.67
N TYR A 270 -20.64 4.15 -14.99
CA TYR A 270 -19.38 4.87 -14.99
C TYR A 270 -18.51 4.34 -13.86
N PHE A 271 -17.19 4.30 -14.06
CA PHE A 271 -16.25 3.77 -13.09
C PHE A 271 -15.14 4.78 -12.84
N ALA A 272 -14.95 5.18 -11.58
CA ALA A 272 -13.93 6.11 -11.16
C ALA A 272 -12.95 5.43 -10.21
N SER A 273 -11.67 5.42 -10.58
CA SER A 273 -10.56 4.98 -9.74
C SER A 273 -9.95 6.21 -9.07
N TYR A 274 -9.96 6.28 -7.74
CA TYR A 274 -9.33 7.41 -7.03
C TYR A 274 -7.80 7.28 -6.91
N SER A 275 -7.21 6.20 -7.43
CA SER A 275 -5.80 6.11 -7.79
C SER A 275 -5.54 6.41 -9.28
N PRO A 276 -4.32 6.82 -9.65
CA PRO A 276 -3.83 6.77 -11.02
C PRO A 276 -3.79 5.33 -11.56
N PRO A 277 -3.69 5.15 -12.89
CA PRO A 277 -3.59 3.83 -13.49
C PRO A 277 -2.29 3.15 -13.06
N LEU A 278 -2.41 1.92 -12.54
CA LEU A 278 -1.27 1.06 -12.24
C LEU A 278 -0.71 0.50 -13.55
N ARG A 279 0.58 0.76 -13.82
CA ARG A 279 1.24 0.41 -15.10
C ARG A 279 2.54 -0.34 -14.91
N PHE A 280 3.13 -0.25 -13.71
CA PHE A 280 4.46 -0.77 -13.44
C PHE A 280 4.46 -1.61 -12.16
N PRO A 281 5.36 -2.61 -12.08
CA PRO A 281 5.45 -3.47 -10.94
C PRO A 281 5.98 -2.74 -9.70
N CYS A 282 5.65 -3.23 -8.51
CA CYS A 282 6.21 -2.71 -7.26
C CYS A 282 7.25 -3.68 -6.69
N VAL A 283 8.51 -3.25 -6.63
CA VAL A 283 9.61 -4.03 -5.99
C VAL A 283 9.90 -3.59 -4.55
N TYR A 284 8.98 -2.84 -3.94
CA TYR A 284 9.16 -2.24 -2.61
C TYR A 284 8.17 -2.78 -1.56
N GLY A 285 7.75 -4.03 -1.72
CA GLY A 285 6.92 -4.74 -0.74
C GLY A 285 5.40 -4.54 -0.87
N ILE A 286 4.91 -4.03 -2.00
CA ILE A 286 3.49 -4.21 -2.39
C ILE A 286 3.42 -5.34 -3.42
N ASP A 287 2.52 -6.30 -3.22
CA ASP A 287 2.40 -7.48 -4.08
C ASP A 287 1.71 -7.15 -5.42
N MET A 288 2.48 -6.50 -6.29
CA MET A 288 2.08 -6.09 -7.64
C MET A 288 3.30 -6.22 -8.57
N GLN A 289 3.94 -7.40 -8.66
CA GLN A 289 5.31 -7.49 -9.17
C GLN A 289 5.46 -7.90 -10.66
N THR A 290 4.37 -8.25 -11.33
CA THR A 290 4.41 -8.74 -12.72
C THR A 290 3.70 -7.78 -13.67
N LYS A 291 4.42 -7.28 -14.68
CA LYS A 291 3.93 -6.26 -15.62
C LYS A 291 2.72 -6.74 -16.42
N THR A 292 2.73 -8.01 -16.81
CA THR A 292 1.72 -8.67 -17.64
C THR A 292 0.31 -8.69 -17.05
N GLU A 293 0.17 -8.33 -15.77
CA GLU A 293 -1.12 -8.40 -15.07
C GLU A 293 -1.90 -7.08 -15.07
N PHE A 294 -1.29 -5.94 -15.41
CA PHE A 294 -1.97 -4.64 -15.30
C PHE A 294 -2.85 -4.36 -16.52
N ILE A 295 -4.16 -4.20 -16.29
CA ILE A 295 -5.13 -3.90 -17.36
C ILE A 295 -4.81 -2.59 -18.09
N ALA A 296 -4.19 -1.66 -17.36
CA ALA A 296 -3.88 -0.32 -17.80
C ALA A 296 -2.48 -0.16 -18.41
N GLN A 297 -1.58 -1.16 -18.36
CA GLN A 297 -0.16 -1.04 -18.77
C GLN A 297 0.01 -0.24 -20.06
N ASN A 298 -0.65 -0.70 -21.14
CA ASN A 298 -0.64 -0.10 -22.48
C ASN A 298 -2.06 0.29 -22.93
N ALA A 299 -2.94 0.64 -21.98
CA ALA A 299 -4.32 0.98 -22.29
C ALA A 299 -4.66 2.43 -21.91
N THR A 300 -5.47 3.06 -22.75
CA THR A 300 -6.18 4.31 -22.45
C THR A 300 -7.39 4.03 -21.55
N PRO A 301 -7.93 5.04 -20.83
CA PRO A 301 -9.16 4.86 -20.05
C PRO A 301 -10.32 4.28 -20.87
N THR A 302 -10.48 4.69 -22.13
CA THR A 302 -11.48 4.14 -23.05
C THR A 302 -11.28 2.65 -23.33
N GLN A 303 -10.03 2.22 -23.56
CA GLN A 303 -9.71 0.81 -23.75
C GLN A 303 -9.95 0.00 -22.47
N VAL A 304 -9.64 0.55 -21.29
CA VAL A 304 -9.96 -0.08 -20.01
C VAL A 304 -11.47 -0.21 -19.83
N ALA A 305 -12.24 0.85 -20.12
CA ALA A 305 -13.70 0.84 -20.03
C ALA A 305 -14.30 -0.31 -20.85
N LYS A 306 -13.84 -0.48 -22.10
CA LYS A 306 -14.24 -1.62 -22.95
C LYS A 306 -13.89 -2.97 -22.31
N LYS A 307 -12.67 -3.13 -21.78
CA LYS A 307 -12.22 -4.38 -21.16
C LYS A 307 -13.01 -4.77 -19.90
N ILE A 308 -13.51 -3.80 -19.13
CA ILE A 308 -14.30 -4.04 -17.91
C ILE A 308 -15.82 -3.92 -18.12
N GLY A 309 -16.28 -3.50 -19.31
CA GLY A 309 -17.71 -3.32 -19.63
C GLY A 309 -18.34 -2.04 -19.06
N ALA A 310 -17.53 -1.08 -18.61
CA ALA A 310 -18.01 0.22 -18.14
C ALA A 310 -18.29 1.16 -19.34
N ASP A 311 -19.23 2.08 -19.17
CA ASP A 311 -19.50 3.12 -20.17
C ASP A 311 -18.33 4.11 -20.26
N ILE A 312 -17.79 4.51 -19.10
CA ILE A 312 -16.62 5.41 -19.00
C ILE A 312 -15.78 4.97 -17.80
N VAL A 313 -14.46 5.01 -17.96
CA VAL A 313 -13.50 4.88 -16.85
C VAL A 313 -12.77 6.21 -16.66
N ILE A 314 -12.66 6.64 -15.41
CA ILE A 314 -12.00 7.88 -15.00
C ILE A 314 -10.94 7.50 -13.98
N TYR A 315 -9.70 7.94 -14.19
CA TYR A 315 -8.61 7.73 -13.24
C TYR A 315 -8.23 9.05 -12.59
N GLN A 316 -7.85 9.01 -11.31
CA GLN A 316 -7.19 10.13 -10.66
C GLN A 316 -5.86 10.45 -11.35
N ARG A 317 -5.50 11.73 -11.37
CA ARG A 317 -4.19 12.16 -11.87
C ARG A 317 -3.12 11.95 -10.80
N LEU A 318 -1.94 11.46 -11.20
CA LEU A 318 -0.81 11.25 -10.27
C LEU A 318 -0.42 12.55 -9.55
N GLU A 319 -0.48 13.69 -10.25
CA GLU A 319 -0.19 15.00 -9.66
C GLU A 319 -1.21 15.39 -8.58
N ASN A 320 -2.48 15.03 -8.73
CA ASN A 320 -3.49 15.24 -7.69
C ASN A 320 -3.24 14.34 -6.47
N LEU A 321 -2.76 13.12 -6.68
CA LEU A 321 -2.37 12.23 -5.58
C LEU A 321 -1.19 12.79 -4.78
N LYS A 322 -0.11 13.19 -5.46
CA LYS A 322 1.03 13.87 -4.82
C LYS A 322 0.58 15.15 -4.10
N LYS A 323 -0.27 15.94 -4.75
CA LYS A 323 -0.82 17.19 -4.20
C LYS A 323 -1.66 16.94 -2.94
N ALA A 324 -2.46 15.87 -2.89
CA ALA A 324 -3.28 15.53 -1.73
C ALA A 324 -2.41 15.29 -0.49
N VAL A 325 -1.37 14.48 -0.64
CA VAL A 325 -0.40 14.20 0.44
C VAL A 325 0.36 15.47 0.82
N HIS A 326 0.89 16.21 -0.15
CA HIS A 326 1.65 17.44 0.09
C HIS A 326 0.82 18.54 0.76
N THR A 327 -0.48 18.64 0.45
CA THR A 327 -1.38 19.62 1.10
C THR A 327 -1.50 19.36 2.61
N LEU A 328 -1.45 18.08 3.02
CA LEU A 328 -1.54 17.69 4.43
C LEU A 328 -0.18 17.73 5.14
N ASN A 329 0.92 17.53 4.41
CA ASN A 329 2.27 17.76 4.91
C ASN A 329 3.19 18.39 3.84
N PRO A 330 3.37 19.72 3.87
CA PRO A 330 4.22 20.44 2.91
C PRO A 330 5.71 20.07 2.97
N HIS A 331 6.17 19.41 4.03
CA HIS A 331 7.56 18.94 4.13
C HIS A 331 7.84 17.74 3.23
N LEU A 332 6.81 17.00 2.79
CA LEU A 332 6.94 15.89 1.85
C LEU A 332 7.00 16.43 0.42
N LYS A 333 8.20 16.47 -0.15
CA LYS A 333 8.47 17.04 -1.49
C LYS A 333 8.58 15.99 -2.60
N HIS A 334 8.91 14.76 -2.23
CA HIS A 334 9.06 13.64 -3.16
C HIS A 334 8.27 12.46 -2.64
N PHE A 335 7.98 11.51 -3.53
CA PHE A 335 7.15 10.36 -3.25
C PHE A 335 7.60 9.17 -4.08
N CYS A 336 7.33 7.96 -3.59
CA CYS A 336 7.43 6.76 -4.41
C CYS A 336 6.09 6.55 -5.15
N GLY A 337 6.09 6.86 -6.45
CA GLY A 337 4.98 6.66 -7.37
C GLY A 337 5.26 5.59 -8.42
N ALA A 338 6.27 4.73 -8.19
CA ALA A 338 6.84 3.85 -9.20
C ALA A 338 5.81 2.97 -9.91
N CYS A 339 4.81 2.45 -9.19
CA CYS A 339 3.73 1.64 -9.77
C CYS A 339 2.84 2.40 -10.78
N PHE A 340 2.88 3.73 -10.76
CA PHE A 340 2.13 4.62 -11.65
C PHE A 340 2.98 5.18 -12.78
N ASP A 341 4.21 5.64 -12.50
CA ASP A 341 5.06 6.38 -13.45
C ASP A 341 6.37 5.68 -13.85
N GLY A 342 6.67 4.52 -13.27
CA GLY A 342 7.86 3.74 -13.57
C GLY A 342 9.16 4.35 -13.04
N ARG A 343 9.08 5.37 -12.18
CA ARG A 343 10.25 6.05 -11.60
C ARG A 343 10.55 5.48 -10.21
N TYR A 344 11.57 4.65 -10.14
CA TYR A 344 12.00 3.97 -8.91
C TYR A 344 13.03 4.83 -8.15
N PRO A 345 12.75 5.24 -6.90
CA PRO A 345 13.59 6.20 -6.17
C PRO A 345 14.97 5.66 -5.77
N THR A 346 15.17 4.34 -5.71
CA THR A 346 16.46 3.75 -5.31
C THR A 346 17.55 3.88 -6.39
N GLY A 347 17.16 4.11 -7.65
CA GLY A 347 18.09 4.39 -8.76
C GLY A 347 18.78 3.16 -9.37
N ASP A 348 18.54 1.97 -8.81
CA ASP A 348 19.13 0.70 -9.21
C ASP A 348 18.12 -0.28 -9.83
N VAL A 349 16.84 0.10 -9.93
CA VAL A 349 15.81 -0.72 -10.57
C VAL A 349 15.84 -0.48 -12.08
N THR A 350 16.33 -1.47 -12.83
CA THR A 350 16.38 -1.44 -14.29
C THR A 350 15.29 -2.32 -14.92
N PRO A 351 14.95 -2.14 -16.20
CA PRO A 351 14.04 -3.04 -16.91
C PRO A 351 14.43 -4.52 -16.80
N GLU A 352 15.74 -4.81 -16.87
CA GLU A 352 16.30 -6.17 -16.80
C GLU A 352 16.03 -6.82 -15.43
N ILE A 353 16.25 -6.08 -14.33
CA ILE A 353 15.94 -6.55 -12.97
C ILE A 353 14.44 -6.83 -12.82
N LEU A 354 13.58 -5.97 -13.38
CA LEU A 354 12.13 -6.19 -13.32
C LEU A 354 11.71 -7.44 -14.10
N GLU A 355 12.36 -7.71 -15.24
CA GLU A 355 12.11 -8.93 -16.03
C GLU A 355 12.61 -10.19 -15.33
N GLU A 356 13.74 -10.11 -14.64
CA GLU A 356 14.27 -11.20 -13.82
C GLU A 356 13.31 -11.54 -12.67
N ILE A 357 12.86 -10.55 -11.91
CA ILE A 357 11.88 -10.72 -10.82
C ILE A 357 10.57 -11.32 -11.36
N GLU A 358 10.09 -10.85 -12.51
CA GLU A 358 8.89 -11.40 -13.15
C GLU A 358 9.08 -12.87 -13.58
N ARG A 359 10.26 -13.21 -14.09
CA ARG A 359 10.61 -14.59 -14.50
C ARG A 359 10.68 -15.53 -13.31
N GLU A 360 11.39 -15.16 -12.25
CA GLU A 360 11.50 -15.96 -11.03
C GLU A 360 10.13 -16.26 -10.43
N ARG A 361 9.25 -15.26 -10.35
CA ARG A 361 7.87 -15.44 -9.85
C ARG A 361 7.03 -16.33 -10.74
N ARG A 362 7.16 -16.22 -12.06
CA ARG A 362 6.45 -17.10 -12.98
C ARG A 362 6.86 -18.55 -12.75
N LEU A 363 8.16 -18.83 -12.62
CA LEU A 363 8.67 -20.16 -12.32
C LEU A 363 8.16 -20.69 -10.96
N ILE A 364 8.14 -19.84 -9.93
CA ILE A 364 7.57 -20.22 -8.62
C ILE A 364 6.08 -20.57 -8.75
N HIS A 365 5.31 -19.77 -9.50
CA HIS A 365 3.88 -20.00 -9.70
C HIS A 365 3.61 -21.26 -10.52
N GLU A 366 4.35 -21.49 -11.60
CA GLU A 366 4.28 -22.71 -12.42
C GLU A 366 4.59 -23.94 -11.56
N LYS A 367 5.64 -23.88 -10.74
CA LYS A 367 5.99 -24.97 -9.82
C LYS A 367 4.93 -25.22 -8.75
N GLN A 368 4.29 -24.18 -8.23
CA GLN A 368 3.16 -24.33 -7.29
C GLN A 368 1.97 -25.02 -7.95
N LEU A 369 1.65 -24.65 -9.19
CA LEU A 369 0.59 -25.28 -9.98
C LEU A 369 0.92 -26.76 -10.26
N GLU A 370 2.16 -27.09 -10.62
CA GLU A 370 2.62 -28.47 -10.81
C GLU A 370 2.51 -29.31 -9.52
N LEU A 371 2.70 -28.68 -8.36
CA LEU A 371 2.62 -29.32 -7.05
C LEU A 371 1.18 -29.42 -6.50
N ASN A 372 0.16 -28.93 -7.21
CA ASN A 372 -1.23 -28.81 -6.72
C ASN A 372 -1.34 -28.05 -5.37
N ILE A 373 -0.48 -27.06 -5.15
CA ILE A 373 -0.49 -26.20 -3.94
C ILE A 373 -1.16 -24.86 -4.24
#